data_AF-A0A3D4QZ96-F1
#
_entry.id   AF-A0A3D4QZ96-F1
#
_cell.length_a   1.000
_cell.length_b   1.000
_cell.length_c   1.000
_cell.angle_alpha   90.00
_cell.angle_beta   90.00
_cell.angle_gamma   90.00
#
_symmetry.space_group_name_H-M   'P 1'
#
loop_
_entity.id
_entity.type
_entity.pdbx_description
1 polymer ?
#
loop_
_entity_poly.entity_id
_entity_poly.type
_entity_poly.pdbx_seq_one_letter_code
_entity_poly.pdbx_strand_id
1 'polypeptide(L)'
;MGGDIVIENHRNSQGDPTADIIASYSNLKSIEISGSMIPRLIDEIPIIALAASQAQGTTVIRDAAELKVKESNRIDMVVHTLKTFGANIEATEDGMIIEGPAPLTGSTVTCEMDHRIAMMAAIAGLIAKGRTTITDGQWVDVSFPGFFHLLEKLT
;
A
#
# COMPACT_ATOMS: atom_id res chain seq x y z
N MET A 1 -10.11 -0.22 9.37
CA MET A 1 -9.67 -1.63 9.30
C MET A 1 -9.37 -2.26 10.66
N GLY A 2 -9.23 -1.49 11.75
CA GLY A 2 -8.92 -2.06 13.07
C GLY A 2 -7.43 -2.34 13.31
N GLY A 3 -6.56 -1.56 12.66
CA GLY A 3 -5.13 -1.61 12.93
C GLY A 3 -4.82 -1.10 14.35
N ASP A 4 -3.88 -1.76 15.02
CA ASP A 4 -3.37 -1.34 16.33
C ASP A 4 -2.34 -0.21 16.14
N ILE A 5 -2.84 1.01 16.23
CA ILE A 5 -2.07 2.25 16.03
C ILE A 5 -2.30 3.14 17.23
N VAL A 6 -1.22 3.47 17.92
CA VAL A 6 -1.20 4.45 19.01
C VAL A 6 -0.53 5.72 18.50
N ILE A 7 -1.14 6.87 18.77
CA ILE A 7 -0.61 8.18 18.43
C ILE A 7 -0.28 8.90 19.74
N GLU A 8 0.98 9.24 19.96
CA GLU A 8 1.46 9.84 21.21
C GLU A 8 2.35 11.07 20.93
N ASN A 9 2.72 11.79 21.99
CA ASN A 9 3.61 12.95 21.92
C ASN A 9 3.17 14.01 20.89
N HIS A 10 1.87 14.36 20.90
CA HIS A 10 1.32 15.39 20.03
C HIS A 10 2.02 16.74 20.25
N ARG A 11 2.52 17.32 19.15
CA ARG A 11 3.21 18.61 19.13
C ARG A 11 2.44 19.56 18.21
N ASN A 12 1.88 20.60 18.81
CA ASN A 12 1.08 21.63 18.13
C ASN A 12 1.77 23.01 18.18
N SER A 13 3.09 23.05 17.98
CA SER A 13 3.85 24.29 17.81
C SER A 13 3.69 24.84 16.39
N GLN A 14 3.74 26.17 16.21
CA GLN A 14 3.46 26.96 14.98
C GLN A 14 3.94 26.34 13.63
N GLY A 15 3.24 25.32 13.14
CA GLY A 15 3.54 24.53 11.95
C GLY A 15 2.53 23.39 11.83
N ASP A 16 2.81 22.44 10.94
CA ASP A 16 1.93 21.27 10.78
C ASP A 16 1.95 20.41 12.06
N PRO A 17 0.79 19.84 12.44
CA PRO A 17 0.70 18.99 13.62
C PRO A 17 1.58 17.75 13.44
N THR A 18 2.37 17.42 14.46
CA THR A 18 3.21 16.22 14.46
C THR A 18 2.93 15.35 15.69
N ALA A 19 3.18 14.05 15.57
CA ALA A 19 3.04 13.06 16.62
C ALA A 19 3.94 11.86 16.34
N ASP A 20 4.16 11.03 17.35
CA ASP A 20 4.81 9.74 17.19
C ASP A 20 3.73 8.68 16.91
N ILE A 21 3.94 7.85 15.88
CA ILE A 21 3.01 6.79 15.47
C ILE A 21 3.64 5.45 15.82
N ILE A 22 2.99 4.71 16.71
CA ILE A 22 3.41 3.37 17.14
C ILE A 22 2.41 2.38 16.55
N ALA A 23 2.87 1.56 15.59
CA ALA A 23 2.07 0.55 14.94
C ALA A 23 2.48 -0.84 15.41
N SER A 24 1.50 -1.67 15.76
CA SER A 24 1.70 -3.07 16.17
C SER A 24 0.94 -4.02 15.25
N TYR A 25 1.39 -5.28 15.20
CA TYR A 25 0.68 -6.33 14.46
C TYR A 25 -0.77 -6.44 14.95
N SER A 26 -1.70 -6.55 14.01
CA SER A 26 -3.14 -6.62 14.29
C SER A 26 -3.88 -7.38 13.20
N ASN A 27 -4.98 -8.03 13.57
CA ASN A 27 -5.89 -8.66 12.60
C ASN A 27 -6.80 -7.60 12.00
N LEU A 28 -6.64 -7.36 10.71
CA LEU A 28 -7.40 -6.34 10.00
C LEU A 28 -8.77 -6.89 9.56
N LYS A 29 -9.76 -6.00 9.49
CA LYS A 29 -11.09 -6.24 8.92
C LYS A 29 -11.31 -5.35 7.72
N SER A 30 -12.07 -5.85 6.75
CA SER A 30 -12.41 -5.10 5.57
C SER A 30 -13.22 -3.84 5.86
N ILE A 31 -13.12 -2.86 4.96
CA ILE A 31 -13.86 -1.59 5.03
C ILE A 31 -14.26 -1.13 3.62
N GLU A 32 -15.14 -0.15 3.54
CA GLU A 32 -15.32 0.63 2.32
C GLU A 32 -14.60 1.98 2.45
N ILE A 33 -13.90 2.39 1.40
CA ILE A 33 -13.22 3.69 1.30
C ILE A 33 -13.75 4.40 0.06
N SER A 34 -14.42 5.54 0.25
CA SER A 34 -15.08 6.28 -0.83
C SER A 34 -15.24 7.76 -0.48
N GLY A 35 -15.72 8.55 -1.44
CA GLY A 35 -16.07 9.95 -1.27
C GLY A 35 -14.92 10.84 -0.79
N SER A 36 -15.20 11.70 0.20
CA SER A 36 -14.28 12.73 0.66
C SER A 36 -12.99 12.20 1.33
N MET A 37 -12.92 10.90 1.62
CA MET A 37 -11.67 10.31 2.11
C MET A 37 -10.63 10.20 1.00
N ILE A 38 -11.04 9.88 -0.24
CA ILE A 38 -10.13 9.52 -1.32
C ILE A 38 -9.08 10.60 -1.61
N PRO A 39 -9.41 11.90 -1.75
CA PRO A 39 -8.40 12.93 -2.00
C PRO A 39 -7.38 13.08 -0.87
N ARG A 40 -7.71 12.63 0.35
CA ARG A 40 -6.85 12.74 1.55
C ARG A 40 -5.85 11.59 1.69
N LEU A 41 -6.05 10.50 0.95
CA LEU A 41 -5.27 9.26 1.04
C LEU A 41 -4.88 8.69 -0.33
N ILE A 42 -5.02 9.49 -1.39
CA ILE A 42 -4.90 9.03 -2.79
C ILE A 42 -3.55 8.36 -3.04
N ASP A 43 -2.50 8.88 -2.42
CA ASP A 43 -1.13 8.39 -2.57
C ASP A 43 -0.85 7.14 -1.73
N GLU A 44 -1.66 6.88 -0.71
CA GLU A 44 -1.59 5.70 0.17
C GLU A 44 -2.42 4.52 -0.34
N ILE A 45 -3.23 4.69 -1.39
CA ILE A 45 -4.06 3.61 -1.94
C ILE A 45 -3.25 2.33 -2.26
N PRO A 46 -2.04 2.38 -2.86
CA PRO A 46 -1.24 1.17 -3.08
C PRO A 46 -0.98 0.37 -1.79
N ILE A 47 -0.49 1.02 -0.73
CA ILE A 47 -0.18 0.31 0.52
C ILE A 47 -1.43 -0.11 1.29
N ILE A 48 -2.52 0.67 1.19
CA ILE A 48 -3.84 0.29 1.73
C ILE A 48 -4.38 -0.95 1.01
N ALA A 49 -4.20 -1.06 -0.31
CA ALA A 49 -4.65 -2.22 -1.07
C ALA A 49 -3.89 -3.50 -0.65
N LEU A 50 -2.58 -3.39 -0.41
CA LEU A 50 -1.80 -4.48 0.18
C LEU A 50 -2.33 -4.87 1.56
N ALA A 51 -2.58 -3.90 2.45
CA ALA A 51 -3.13 -4.17 3.78
C ALA A 51 -4.52 -4.84 3.70
N ALA A 52 -5.36 -4.40 2.74
CA ALA A 52 -6.67 -4.97 2.49
C ALA A 52 -6.62 -6.42 1.98
N SER A 53 -5.59 -6.79 1.21
CA SER A 53 -5.39 -8.20 0.79
C SER A 53 -5.18 -9.15 1.97
N GLN A 54 -4.77 -8.62 3.13
CA GLN A 54 -4.55 -9.36 4.38
C GLN A 54 -5.68 -9.16 5.40
N ALA A 55 -6.69 -8.36 5.08
CA ALA A 55 -7.81 -8.08 5.97
C ALA A 55 -8.95 -9.07 5.77
N GLN A 56 -9.63 -9.47 6.85
CA GLN A 56 -10.78 -10.38 6.78
C GLN A 56 -11.97 -9.71 6.08
N GLY A 57 -12.42 -10.31 4.97
CA GLY A 57 -13.59 -9.88 4.20
C GLY A 57 -13.23 -9.14 2.91
N THR A 58 -14.21 -8.46 2.33
CA THR A 58 -14.05 -7.70 1.08
C THR A 58 -13.93 -6.21 1.38
N THR A 59 -12.82 -5.61 0.99
CA THR A 59 -12.58 -4.16 1.00
C THR A 59 -12.93 -3.58 -0.36
N VAL A 60 -13.60 -2.43 -0.38
CA VAL A 60 -13.97 -1.76 -1.63
C VAL A 60 -13.44 -0.33 -1.59
N ILE A 61 -12.70 0.06 -2.63
CA ILE A 61 -12.23 1.43 -2.85
C ILE A 61 -12.99 1.97 -4.07
N ARG A 62 -13.65 3.12 -3.92
CA ARG A 62 -14.43 3.81 -4.96
C ARG A 62 -13.99 5.27 -5.09
N ASP A 63 -14.49 5.98 -6.10
CA ASP A 63 -14.28 7.41 -6.33
C ASP A 63 -12.79 7.82 -6.50
N ALA A 64 -11.93 6.86 -6.86
CA ALA A 64 -10.49 7.00 -7.04
C ALA A 64 -10.05 7.08 -8.51
N ALA A 65 -10.94 7.48 -9.41
CA ALA A 65 -10.64 7.61 -10.85
C ALA A 65 -9.43 8.52 -11.14
N GLU A 66 -9.11 9.47 -10.25
CA GLU A 66 -7.91 10.32 -10.35
C GLU A 66 -6.60 9.52 -10.38
N LEU A 67 -6.57 8.31 -9.81
CA LEU A 67 -5.41 7.41 -9.88
C LEU A 67 -5.06 6.96 -11.30
N LYS A 68 -6.00 7.01 -12.24
CA LYS A 68 -5.75 6.58 -13.63
C LYS A 68 -4.89 7.57 -14.42
N VAL A 69 -4.77 8.81 -13.94
CA VAL A 69 -4.12 9.93 -14.64
C VAL A 69 -2.91 10.51 -13.89
N LYS A 70 -2.35 9.76 -12.92
CA LYS A 70 -1.13 10.15 -12.20
C LYS A 70 0.11 9.88 -13.07
N GLU A 71 1.27 9.69 -12.45
CA GLU A 71 2.52 9.28 -13.12
C GLU A 71 2.34 8.02 -13.98
N SER A 72 1.35 7.19 -13.62
CA SER A 72 0.90 5.98 -14.30
C SER A 72 -0.61 5.79 -14.07
N ASN A 73 -1.22 4.81 -14.74
CA ASN A 73 -2.52 4.30 -14.33
C ASN A 73 -2.33 3.42 -13.07
N ARG A 74 -2.32 4.07 -11.91
CA ARG A 74 -1.91 3.46 -10.65
C ARG A 74 -2.90 2.40 -10.16
N ILE A 75 -4.18 2.47 -10.54
CA ILE A 75 -5.15 1.41 -10.26
C ILE A 75 -4.69 0.10 -10.91
N ASP A 76 -4.44 0.14 -12.22
CA ASP A 76 -4.07 -1.06 -12.97
C ASP A 76 -2.73 -1.61 -12.50
N MET A 77 -1.76 -0.75 -12.17
CA MET A 77 -0.47 -1.18 -11.64
C MET A 77 -0.58 -1.87 -10.28
N VAL A 78 -1.37 -1.31 -9.34
CA VAL A 78 -1.59 -1.93 -8.02
C VAL A 78 -2.25 -3.29 -8.20
N VAL A 79 -3.33 -3.36 -8.98
CA VAL A 79 -4.08 -4.59 -9.23
C VAL A 79 -3.20 -5.64 -9.89
N HIS A 80 -2.48 -5.28 -10.96
CA HIS A 80 -1.57 -6.18 -11.65
C HIS A 80 -0.48 -6.69 -10.70
N THR A 81 0.19 -5.78 -9.98
CA THR A 81 1.26 -6.13 -9.05
C THR A 81 0.77 -7.09 -7.97
N LEU A 82 -0.31 -6.77 -7.26
CA LEU A 82 -0.82 -7.61 -6.19
C LEU A 82 -1.37 -8.96 -6.70
N LYS A 83 -1.93 -9.02 -7.91
CA LYS A 83 -2.26 -10.30 -8.56
C LYS A 83 -1.03 -11.18 -8.78
N THR A 84 0.14 -10.63 -9.12
CA THR A 84 1.37 -11.43 -9.27
C THR A 84 1.82 -12.09 -7.96
N PHE A 85 1.49 -11.46 -6.83
CA PHE A 85 1.72 -12.03 -5.50
C PHE A 85 0.65 -13.06 -5.08
N GLY A 86 -0.43 -13.20 -5.85
CA GLY A 86 -1.55 -14.10 -5.55
C GLY A 86 -2.69 -13.46 -4.73
N ALA A 87 -2.73 -12.14 -4.59
CA ALA A 87 -3.87 -11.48 -3.95
C ALA A 87 -5.14 -11.58 -4.81
N ASN A 88 -6.30 -11.71 -4.17
CA ASN A 88 -7.60 -11.63 -4.83
C ASN A 88 -8.05 -10.16 -4.88
N ILE A 89 -7.81 -9.52 -6.02
CA ILE A 89 -8.07 -8.09 -6.24
C ILE A 89 -8.52 -7.86 -7.66
N GLU A 90 -9.54 -7.02 -7.87
CA GLU A 90 -10.04 -6.64 -9.19
C GLU A 90 -10.15 -5.13 -9.32
N ALA A 91 -9.75 -4.61 -10.47
CA ALA A 91 -9.93 -3.19 -10.80
C ALA A 91 -11.42 -2.90 -11.07
N THR A 92 -11.89 -1.72 -10.66
CA THR A 92 -13.16 -1.14 -11.11
C THR A 92 -12.90 0.08 -12.00
N GLU A 93 -13.96 0.70 -12.52
CA GLU A 93 -13.82 1.93 -13.30
C GLU A 93 -13.21 3.08 -12.48
N ASP A 94 -13.44 3.10 -11.17
CA ASP A 94 -13.11 4.18 -10.26
C ASP A 94 -12.34 3.72 -9.01
N GLY A 95 -11.75 2.53 -9.02
CA GLY A 95 -11.09 1.98 -7.84
C GLY A 95 -10.78 0.50 -7.95
N MET A 96 -11.03 -0.24 -6.87
CA MET A 96 -10.71 -1.67 -6.78
C MET A 96 -11.50 -2.39 -5.69
N ILE A 97 -11.74 -3.69 -5.88
CA ILE A 97 -12.35 -4.61 -4.93
C ILE A 97 -11.29 -5.62 -4.52
N ILE A 98 -11.10 -5.81 -3.22
CA ILE A 98 -10.01 -6.62 -2.65
C ILE A 98 -10.61 -7.60 -1.65
N GLU A 99 -10.38 -8.90 -1.83
CA GLU A 99 -10.84 -9.94 -0.91
C GLU A 99 -9.66 -10.55 -0.16
N GLY A 100 -9.75 -10.57 1.16
CA GLY A 100 -8.73 -11.13 2.03
C GLY A 100 -9.31 -11.95 3.20
N PRO A 101 -8.43 -12.62 3.98
CA PRO A 101 -6.97 -12.66 3.78
C PRO A 101 -6.57 -13.63 2.64
N ALA A 102 -5.55 -13.25 1.86
CA ALA A 102 -4.95 -14.11 0.85
C ALA A 102 -3.44 -14.33 1.13
N PRO A 103 -2.95 -15.58 1.17
CA PRO A 103 -1.52 -15.83 1.32
C PRO A 103 -0.77 -15.33 0.08
N LEU A 104 0.31 -14.59 0.30
CA LEU A 104 1.13 -14.06 -0.79
C LEU A 104 2.30 -14.99 -1.10
N THR A 105 2.67 -15.06 -2.39
CA THR A 105 3.86 -15.76 -2.88
C THR A 105 4.79 -14.75 -3.56
N GLY A 106 6.10 -14.88 -3.33
CA GLY A 106 7.08 -13.97 -3.91
C GLY A 106 7.05 -14.02 -5.44
N SER A 107 7.17 -12.85 -6.06
CA SER A 107 7.13 -12.68 -7.51
C SER A 107 8.24 -11.74 -8.00
N THR A 108 8.41 -11.64 -9.32
CA THR A 108 9.20 -10.59 -9.94
C THR A 108 8.26 -9.46 -10.37
N VAL A 109 8.52 -8.24 -9.91
CA VAL A 109 7.68 -7.06 -10.18
C VAL A 109 8.51 -5.99 -10.86
N THR A 110 7.94 -5.40 -11.92
CA THR A 110 8.46 -4.18 -12.56
C THR A 110 7.58 -3.01 -12.16
N CYS A 111 8.19 -1.94 -11.66
CA CYS A 111 7.47 -0.82 -11.05
C CYS A 111 7.25 0.38 -11.98
N GLU A 112 7.63 0.28 -13.25
CA GLU A 112 7.40 1.29 -14.32
C GLU A 112 7.59 2.75 -13.88
N MET A 113 8.69 3.04 -13.20
CA MET A 113 9.02 4.39 -12.69
C MET A 113 8.13 4.93 -11.55
N ASP A 114 7.20 4.13 -11.01
CA ASP A 114 6.36 4.48 -9.87
C ASP A 114 6.98 3.97 -8.55
N HIS A 115 7.49 4.90 -7.76
CA HIS A 115 8.12 4.65 -6.47
C HIS A 115 7.16 4.07 -5.42
N ARG A 116 5.86 4.37 -5.48
CA ARG A 116 4.86 3.84 -4.55
C ARG A 116 4.59 2.36 -4.84
N ILE A 117 4.58 1.97 -6.11
CA ILE A 117 4.48 0.55 -6.50
C ILE A 117 5.73 -0.21 -6.04
N ALA A 118 6.92 0.36 -6.19
CA ALA A 118 8.16 -0.25 -5.71
C ALA A 118 8.17 -0.43 -4.18
N MET A 119 7.80 0.59 -3.42
CA MET A 119 7.70 0.49 -1.96
C MET A 119 6.62 -0.52 -1.53
N MET A 120 5.43 -0.50 -2.15
CA MET A 120 4.37 -1.48 -1.88
C MET A 120 4.85 -2.92 -2.15
N ALA A 121 5.51 -3.16 -3.29
CA ALA A 121 6.03 -4.49 -3.64
C ALA A 121 7.12 -4.97 -2.67
N ALA A 122 7.94 -4.05 -2.15
CA ALA A 122 8.95 -4.37 -1.13
C ALA A 122 8.28 -4.85 0.17
N ILE A 123 7.27 -4.14 0.65
CA ILE A 123 6.51 -4.55 1.84
C ILE A 123 5.74 -5.85 1.59
N ALA A 124 5.15 -6.03 0.40
CA ALA A 124 4.51 -7.29 0.02
C ALA A 124 5.48 -8.47 0.07
N GLY A 125 6.73 -8.27 -0.37
CA GLY A 125 7.78 -9.28 -0.32
C GLY A 125 8.15 -9.73 1.10
N LEU A 126 8.01 -8.87 2.12
CA LEU A 126 8.28 -9.24 3.52
C LEU A 126 7.28 -10.23 4.10
N ILE A 127 6.03 -10.21 3.61
CA ILE A 127 4.95 -11.09 4.07
C ILE A 127 4.67 -12.25 3.10
N ALA A 128 5.31 -12.24 1.92
CA ALA A 128 5.14 -13.26 0.90
C ALA A 128 6.05 -14.48 1.14
N LYS A 129 5.56 -15.66 0.79
CA LYS A 129 6.35 -16.88 0.81
C LYS A 129 7.27 -16.92 -0.41
N GLY A 130 8.58 -17.08 -0.20
CA GLY A 130 9.56 -17.22 -1.27
C GLY A 130 10.28 -15.91 -1.58
N ARG A 131 10.99 -15.86 -2.71
CA ARG A 131 11.80 -14.71 -3.09
C ARG A 131 10.97 -13.73 -3.92
N THR A 132 10.95 -12.48 -3.51
CA THR A 132 10.48 -11.35 -4.32
C THR A 132 11.67 -10.65 -4.97
N THR A 133 11.54 -10.27 -6.23
CA THR A 133 12.54 -9.46 -6.95
C THR A 133 11.85 -8.22 -7.52
N ILE A 134 12.37 -7.05 -7.20
CA ILE A 134 11.83 -5.78 -7.71
C ILE A 134 12.82 -5.23 -8.73
N THR A 135 12.41 -5.17 -9.99
CA THR A 135 13.20 -4.52 -11.05
C THR A 135 12.99 -3.01 -10.97
N ASP A 136 14.04 -2.26 -11.27
CA ASP A 136 14.07 -0.79 -11.19
C ASP A 136 13.75 -0.22 -9.79
N GLY A 137 14.10 -0.94 -8.72
CA GLY A 137 13.87 -0.48 -7.34
C GLY A 137 14.51 0.88 -6.99
N GLN A 138 15.46 1.36 -7.80
CA GLN A 138 16.07 2.69 -7.69
C GLN A 138 15.07 3.85 -7.76
N TRP A 139 13.87 3.65 -8.33
CA TRP A 139 12.83 4.69 -8.38
C TRP A 139 12.36 5.13 -7.00
N VAL A 140 12.50 4.27 -5.97
CA VAL A 140 12.17 4.63 -4.59
C VAL A 140 12.92 5.88 -4.12
N ASP A 141 14.18 6.03 -4.54
CA ASP A 141 15.05 7.15 -4.12
C ASP A 141 14.56 8.52 -4.61
N VAL A 142 13.63 8.58 -5.58
CA VAL A 142 13.00 9.84 -5.99
C VAL A 142 12.20 10.47 -4.85
N SER A 143 11.62 9.64 -3.98
CA SER A 143 10.72 10.09 -2.89
C SER A 143 11.26 9.76 -1.49
N PHE A 144 11.94 8.62 -1.35
CA PHE A 144 12.41 8.13 -0.06
C PHE A 144 13.83 7.54 -0.18
N PRO A 145 14.86 8.39 -0.36
CA PRO A 145 16.25 7.96 -0.30
C PRO A 145 16.54 7.15 0.97
N GLY A 146 17.10 5.96 0.80
CA GLY A 146 17.46 5.09 1.93
C GLY A 146 16.32 4.24 2.49
N PHE A 147 15.19 4.16 1.80
CA PHE A 147 14.06 3.28 2.16
C PHE A 147 14.49 1.84 2.45
N PHE A 148 15.25 1.20 1.55
CA PHE A 148 15.68 -0.19 1.75
C PHE A 148 16.60 -0.38 2.96
N HIS A 149 17.49 0.58 3.21
CA HIS A 149 18.35 0.57 4.40
C HIS A 149 17.55 0.71 5.70
N LEU A 150 16.49 1.54 5.69
CA LEU A 150 15.59 1.63 6.84
C LEU A 150 14.83 0.32 7.03
N LEU A 151 14.36 -0.29 5.95
CA LEU A 151 13.62 -1.55 5.98
C LEU A 151 14.47 -2.69 6.56
N GLU A 152 15.73 -2.82 6.13
CA GLU A 152 16.68 -3.81 6.65
C GLU A 152 16.96 -3.67 8.15
N LYS A 153 16.80 -2.48 8.74
CA LYS A 153 16.96 -2.30 10.19
C LYS A 153 15.79 -2.82 11.00
N LEU A 154 14.66 -3.08 10.36
CA LEU A 154 13.40 -3.50 10.99
C LEU A 154 13.08 -4.99 10.79
N THR A 155 13.82 -5.69 9.91
CA THR A 155 13.57 -7.08 9.50
C THR A 155 14.80 -7.95 9.71
#